data_AF-A0A6L5I3C4-F1
#
_entry.id   AF-A0A6L5I3C4-F1
#
_cell.length_a   1.000
_cell.length_b   1.000
_cell.length_c   1.000
_cell.angle_alpha   90.00
_cell.angle_beta   90.00
_cell.angle_gamma   90.00
#
_symmetry.space_group_name_H-M   'P 1'
#
loop_
_entity.id
_entity.type
_entity.pdbx_description
1 polymer ?
#
loop_
_entity_poly.entity_id
_entity_poly.type
_entity_poly.pdbx_seq_one_letter_code
_entity_poly.pdbx_strand_id
1 'polypeptide(L)' 'MSTNAVVRARIDEHIKEEAAAVLATMGLTVSDAFRMMMTRIAQEKALPFEPLVPNAKTVA' A
#
# COMPACT_ATOMS: atom_id res chain seq x y z
N MET A 1 -10.80 24.04 6.59
CA MET A 1 -9.68 23.57 5.74
C MET A 1 -10.00 22.15 5.35
N SER A 2 -10.30 21.89 4.07
CA SER A 2 -10.65 20.55 3.58
C SER A 2 -9.46 19.59 3.79
N THR A 3 -9.58 18.71 4.79
CA THR A 3 -8.46 17.94 5.37
C THR A 3 -8.13 16.66 4.58
N ASN A 4 -8.26 16.69 3.26
CA ASN A 4 -8.07 15.50 2.41
C ASN A 4 -6.81 15.66 1.56
N ALA A 5 -5.83 14.80 1.82
CA ALA A 5 -4.63 14.65 1.00
C ALA A 5 -4.83 13.53 -0.03
N VAL A 6 -4.23 13.68 -1.23
CA VAL A 6 -4.33 12.69 -2.31
C VAL A 6 -3.02 11.93 -2.44
N VAL A 7 -3.10 10.60 -2.47
CA VAL A 7 -1.97 9.73 -2.78
C VAL A 7 -2.03 9.36 -4.27
N ARG A 8 -0.90 9.55 -4.98
CA ARG A 8 -0.73 9.12 -6.38
C ARG A 8 0.56 8.31 -6.48
N ALA A 9 0.45 7.10 -7.02
CA ALA A 9 1.59 6.22 -7.27
C ALA A 9 1.51 5.68 -8.69
N ARG A 10 2.67 5.53 -9.35
CA ARG A 10 2.77 4.84 -10.63
C ARG A 10 2.91 3.35 -10.35
N ILE A 11 2.15 2.55 -11.09
CA ILE A 11 2.16 1.09 -11.04
C ILE A 11 1.90 0.58 -12.45
N ASP A 12 2.35 -0.63 -12.72
CA ASP A 12 1.98 -1.36 -13.93
C ASP A 12 0.45 -1.55 -14.00
N GLU A 13 -0.10 -1.39 -15.20
CA GLU A 13 -1.55 -1.45 -15.42
C GLU A 13 -2.13 -2.83 -15.13
N HIS A 14 -1.43 -3.89 -15.53
CA HIS A 14 -1.87 -5.26 -15.31
C HIS A 14 -1.92 -5.59 -13.80
N ILE A 15 -0.90 -5.18 -13.05
CA ILE A 15 -0.87 -5.34 -11.59
C ILE A 15 -2.01 -4.58 -10.92
N LYS A 16 -2.32 -3.37 -11.39
CA LYS A 16 -3.44 -2.57 -10.85
C LYS A 16 -4.78 -3.28 -11.05
N GLU A 17 -5.01 -3.84 -12.24
CA GLU A 17 -6.24 -4.55 -12.57
C GLU A 17 -6.39 -5.83 -11.73
N GLU A 18 -5.34 -6.64 -11.65
CA GLU A 18 -5.33 -7.87 -10.87
C GLU A 18 -5.60 -7.59 -9.38
N ALA A 19 -4.88 -6.63 -8.80
CA ALA A 19 -5.07 -6.24 -7.40
C ALA A 19 -6.49 -5.70 -7.15
N ALA A 20 -7.03 -4.90 -8.08
CA ALA A 20 -8.40 -4.40 -7.95
C ALA A 20 -9.44 -5.53 -7.99
N ALA A 21 -9.26 -6.53 -8.85
CA ALA A 21 -10.13 -7.70 -8.93
C ALA A 21 -10.10 -8.51 -7.63
N VAL A 22 -8.92 -8.79 -7.09
CA VAL A 22 -8.76 -9.51 -5.81
C VAL A 22 -9.41 -8.74 -4.67
N LEU A 23 -9.15 -7.44 -4.54
CA LEU A 23 -9.74 -6.61 -3.49
C LEU A 23 -11.27 -6.53 -3.60
N ALA A 24 -11.82 -6.50 -4.82
CA ALA A 24 -13.26 -6.52 -5.02
C ALA A 24 -13.91 -7.81 -4.49
N THR A 25 -13.23 -8.97 -4.58
CA THR A 25 -13.74 -10.21 -3.96
C THR A 25 -13.83 -10.12 -2.43
N MET A 26 -13.06 -9.22 -1.81
CA MET A 26 -13.08 -8.93 -0.38
C MET A 26 -14.00 -7.76 -0.01
N GLY A 27 -14.69 -7.15 -0.98
CA GLY A 27 -15.53 -5.97 -0.78
C GLY A 27 -14.74 -4.67 -0.56
N LEU A 28 -13.47 -4.63 -1.00
CA LEU A 28 -12.58 -3.48 -0.82
C LEU A 28 -12.23 -2.83 -2.16
N THR A 29 -12.05 -1.51 -2.16
CA THR A 29 -11.42 -0.81 -3.28
C THR A 29 -9.91 -0.72 -3.08
N VAL A 30 -9.17 -0.41 -4.16
CA VAL A 30 -7.74 -0.08 -4.08
C VAL A 30 -7.50 1.05 -3.08
N SER A 31 -8.37 2.06 -3.05
CA SER A 31 -8.25 3.17 -2.11
C SER A 31 -8.49 2.76 -0.65
N ASP A 32 -9.37 1.79 -0.38
CA ASP A 32 -9.58 1.26 0.97
C ASP A 32 -8.32 0.54 1.46
N ALA A 33 -7.76 -0.34 0.64
CA ALA A 33 -6.52 -1.06 0.95
C ALA A 33 -5.37 -0.09 1.22
N PHE A 34 -5.19 0.93 0.37
CA PHE A 34 -4.17 1.96 0.58
C PHE A 34 -4.37 2.77 1.86
N ARG A 35 -5.62 3.15 2.20
CA ARG A 35 -5.91 3.85 3.45
C ARG A 35 -5.53 2.98 4.66
N MET A 36 -5.94 1.72 4.68
CA MET A 36 -5.61 0.78 5.75
C MET A 36 -4.09 0.60 5.89
N MET A 37 -3.38 0.44 4.77
CA MET A 37 -1.93 0.33 4.74
C MET A 37 -1.24 1.57 5.36
N MET A 38 -1.64 2.78 4.93
CA MET A 38 -1.05 4.02 5.43
C MET A 38 -1.35 4.25 6.91
N THR A 39 -2.57 3.94 7.36
CA THR A 39 -2.94 4.00 8.78
C THR A 39 -2.07 3.06 9.61
N ARG A 40 -1.87 1.81 9.15
CA ARG A 40 -1.05 0.83 9.86
C ARG A 40 0.42 1.24 9.94
N ILE A 41 1.00 1.74 8.84
CA ILE A 41 2.37 2.28 8.83
C ILE A 41 2.52 3.44 9.82
N ALA A 42 1.55 4.36 9.84
CA ALA A 42 1.58 5.51 10.74
C ALA A 42 1.49 5.10 12.22
N GLN A 43 0.74 4.04 12.54
CA GLN A 43 0.57 3.53 13.90
C GLN A 43 1.73 2.65 14.36
N GLU A 44 2.11 1.66 13.56
CA GLU A 44 3.08 0.61 13.92
C GLU A 44 4.53 1.00 13.64
N LYS A 45 4.76 2.09 12.88
CA LYS A 45 6.09 2.54 12.44
C LYS A 45 6.89 1.48 11.68
N ALA A 46 6.19 0.52 11.09
CA ALA A 46 6.73 -0.58 10.32
C ALA A 46 5.89 -0.80 9.05
N LEU A 47 6.47 -1.46 8.06
CA LEU A 47 5.73 -1.90 6.89
C LEU A 47 4.84 -3.09 7.27
N PRO A 48 3.62 -3.20 6.70
CA PRO A 48 2.67 -4.27 7.04
C PRO A 48 3.00 -5.60 6.37
N PHE A 49 4.12 -5.67 5.66
CA PHE A 49 4.76 -6.86 5.15
C PHE A 49 6.19 -6.86 5.65
N GLU A 50 6.76 -8.05 5.90
CA GLU A 50 8.16 -8.16 6.25
C GLU A 50 9.00 -7.46 5.16
N PRO A 51 9.91 -6.54 5.50
CA PRO A 51 10.80 -5.97 4.52
C PRO A 51 11.65 -7.10 3.95
N LEU A 52 11.22 -7.59 2.79
CA LEU A 52 11.85 -8.68 2.05
C LEU A 52 13.29 -8.30 1.76
N VAL A 53 14.17 -8.89 2.56
CA VAL A 53 15.63 -8.92 2.43
C VAL A 53 16.29 -7.53 2.52
N PRO A 54 17.12 -7.28 3.56
CA PRO A 54 17.92 -6.07 3.61
C PRO A 54 18.76 -5.98 2.33
N ASN A 55 18.64 -4.85 1.63
CA ASN A 55 19.45 -4.60 0.44
C ASN A 55 20.93 -4.44 0.85
N ALA A 56 21.85 -4.51 -0.12
CA ALA A 56 23.28 -4.43 0.15
C ALA A 56 23.73 -3.17 0.93
N LYS A 57 22.94 -2.08 0.92
CA LYS A 57 23.23 -0.86 1.70
C LYS A 57 22.75 -0.94 3.16
N THR A 58 21.81 -1.83 3.48
CA THR A 58 21.27 -2.02 4.84
C THR A 58 22.10 -3.03 5.65
N VAL A 59 22.88 -3.89 5.00
CA VAL A 59 23.79 -4.87 5.64
C VAL A 59 25.18 -4.28 5.93
N ALA A 60 25.50 -3.10 5.40
CA ALA A 60 26.82 -2.46 5.51
C ALA A 60 26.98 -1.63 6.79
#